data_AF-A0A952AU79-F1
#
_entry.id   AF-A0A952AU79-F1
#
_cell.length_a   1.000
_cell.length_b   1.000
_cell.length_c   1.000
_cell.angle_alpha   90.00
_cell.angle_beta   90.00
_cell.angle_gamma   90.00
#
_symmetry.space_group_name_H-M   'P 1'
#
loop_
_entity.id
_entity.type
_entity.pdbx_description
1 polymer ?
#
loop_
_entity_poly.entity_id
_entity_poly.type
_entity_poly.pdbx_seq_one_letter_code
_entity_poly.pdbx_strand_id
1 'polypeptide(L)'
;MINEQTVWDDIWPVVEQLIAATVAEDPQAIQQLLLPKNQAADAYDLYGFVVFDILLKTVLGRERLGLIRAIEGDGGQSAFIEFAWPDPEVSDRSYTAVEVVAVRLERYDGSWLVAEVNPASADLPLNTMRATSVLAGTQIMSGDGKLPSEPWILPVALYAGLLQLPLLPDAAGDAVEEMFLPGLQARQFGFLSLIYGRRLWRDFVAVAKPDIDDRPWAWAAAVEVLLGEQSNRDETQAAVGRHYRASLGPVALRVKQIRQALDIQPFDERYTDLKTTEIVYKE
;
A
#
# COMPACT_ATOMS: atom_id res chain seq x y z
N MET A 1 25.76 10.01 1.60
CA MET A 1 25.83 10.28 0.16
C MET A 1 25.95 8.95 -0.53
N ILE A 2 24.90 8.60 -1.26
CA ILE A 2 24.78 7.36 -2.04
C ILE A 2 25.43 7.65 -3.39
N ASN A 3 26.40 6.82 -3.78
CA ASN A 3 27.02 6.91 -5.11
C ASN A 3 26.65 5.69 -5.94
N GLU A 4 27.04 5.68 -7.22
CA GLU A 4 26.75 4.58 -8.15
C GLU A 4 27.22 3.23 -7.62
N GLN A 5 28.39 3.17 -7.00
CA GLN A 5 28.92 1.94 -6.41
C GLN A 5 28.02 1.44 -5.28
N THR A 6 27.61 2.30 -4.34
CA THR A 6 26.67 1.95 -3.28
C THR A 6 25.33 1.47 -3.84
N VAL A 7 24.85 2.07 -4.94
CA VAL A 7 23.62 1.61 -5.59
C VAL A 7 23.76 0.16 -6.05
N TRP A 8 24.82 -0.16 -6.79
CA TRP A 8 25.00 -1.51 -7.36
C TRP A 8 25.42 -2.56 -6.34
N ASP A 9 26.26 -2.20 -5.36
CA ASP A 9 26.84 -3.16 -4.42
C ASP A 9 25.93 -3.41 -3.20
N ASP A 10 25.16 -2.40 -2.76
CA ASP A 10 24.43 -2.47 -1.47
C ASP A 10 22.91 -2.34 -1.59
N ILE A 11 22.40 -1.49 -2.49
CA ILE A 11 20.96 -1.13 -2.52
C ILE A 11 20.19 -1.98 -3.53
N TRP A 12 20.64 -2.01 -4.78
CA TRP A 12 20.02 -2.78 -5.86
C TRP A 12 19.88 -4.28 -5.53
N PRO A 13 20.89 -4.94 -4.91
CA PRO A 13 20.77 -6.34 -4.55
C PRO A 13 19.60 -6.65 -3.60
N VAL A 14 19.18 -5.70 -2.74
CA VAL A 14 18.01 -5.87 -1.86
C VAL A 14 16.73 -5.94 -2.69
N VAL A 15 16.61 -5.12 -3.74
CA VAL A 15 15.47 -5.13 -4.66
C VAL A 15 15.46 -6.41 -5.50
N GLU A 16 16.62 -6.84 -6.02
CA GLU A 16 16.74 -8.11 -6.75
C GLU A 16 16.35 -9.31 -5.88
N GLN A 17 16.80 -9.33 -4.62
CA GLN A 17 16.45 -10.39 -3.67
C GLN A 17 14.95 -10.40 -3.39
N LEU A 18 14.29 -9.24 -3.27
CA LEU A 18 12.85 -9.18 -3.08
C LEU A 18 12.10 -9.73 -4.31
N ILE A 19 12.53 -9.35 -5.52
CA ILE A 19 11.96 -9.88 -6.78
C ILE A 19 12.15 -11.40 -6.84
N ALA A 20 13.36 -11.89 -6.60
CA ALA A 20 13.68 -13.32 -6.65
C ALA A 20 12.89 -14.12 -5.61
N ALA A 21 12.77 -13.61 -4.38
CA ALA A 21 11.99 -14.23 -3.32
C ALA A 21 10.49 -14.23 -3.62
N THR A 22 9.98 -13.18 -4.28
CA THR A 22 8.59 -13.12 -4.74
C THR A 22 8.31 -14.18 -5.80
N VAL A 23 9.18 -14.29 -6.82
CA VAL A 23 9.08 -15.30 -7.89
C VAL A 23 9.23 -16.72 -7.36
N ALA A 24 10.09 -16.92 -6.36
CA ALA A 24 10.29 -18.22 -5.71
C ALA A 24 9.21 -18.56 -4.69
N GLU A 25 8.27 -17.64 -4.41
CA GLU A 25 7.28 -17.76 -3.34
C GLU A 25 7.93 -18.15 -2.01
N ASP A 26 8.98 -17.41 -1.60
CA ASP A 26 9.75 -17.65 -0.37
C ASP A 26 9.37 -16.64 0.74
N PRO A 27 8.43 -17.01 1.63
CA PRO A 27 8.01 -16.20 2.77
C PRO A 27 9.14 -15.71 3.66
N GLN A 28 10.14 -16.55 3.92
CA GLN A 28 11.18 -16.26 4.88
C GLN A 28 12.16 -15.23 4.32
N ALA A 29 12.54 -15.40 3.05
CA ALA A 29 13.41 -14.45 2.36
C ALA A 29 12.72 -13.09 2.21
N ILE A 30 11.44 -13.05 1.81
CA ILE A 30 10.67 -11.79 1.71
C ILE A 30 10.68 -11.08 3.07
N GLN A 31 10.28 -11.75 4.16
CA GLN A 31 10.13 -11.12 5.47
C GLN A 31 11.44 -10.49 5.99
N GLN A 32 12.60 -11.06 5.68
CA GLN A 32 13.91 -10.52 6.09
C GLN A 32 14.30 -9.21 5.39
N LEU A 33 13.70 -8.93 4.23
CA LEU A 33 14.00 -7.74 3.43
C LEU A 33 13.11 -6.55 3.78
N LEU A 34 12.02 -6.75 4.52
CA LEU A 34 11.02 -5.72 4.78
C LEU A 34 11.36 -4.92 6.04
N LEU A 35 11.24 -3.60 5.95
CA LEU A 35 11.35 -2.73 7.12
C LEU A 35 10.09 -2.88 7.99
N PRO A 36 10.21 -3.27 9.27
CA PRO A 36 9.04 -3.44 10.12
C PRO A 36 8.21 -2.15 10.26
N LYS A 37 6.88 -2.31 10.39
CA LYS A 37 5.90 -1.22 10.57
C LYS A 37 5.86 -0.20 9.43
N ASN A 38 6.34 -0.58 8.25
CA ASN A 38 6.26 0.21 7.03
C ASN A 38 5.31 -0.45 6.01
N GLN A 39 5.01 0.26 4.92
CA GLN A 39 3.99 -0.15 3.94
C GLN A 39 4.24 -1.57 3.41
N ALA A 40 5.48 -1.90 3.05
CA ALA A 40 5.80 -3.20 2.47
C ALA A 40 5.60 -4.35 3.49
N ALA A 41 6.00 -4.16 4.74
CA ALA A 41 5.75 -5.11 5.82
C ALA A 41 4.24 -5.26 6.12
N ASP A 42 3.52 -4.15 6.22
CA ASP A 42 2.08 -4.17 6.48
C ASP A 42 1.30 -4.85 5.33
N ALA A 43 1.75 -4.67 4.08
CA ALA A 43 1.20 -5.34 2.91
C ALA A 43 1.42 -6.86 2.96
N TYR A 44 2.64 -7.28 3.29
CA TYR A 44 2.98 -8.69 3.43
C TYR A 44 2.20 -9.38 4.55
N ASP A 45 2.07 -8.73 5.70
CA ASP A 45 1.29 -9.24 6.83
C ASP A 45 -0.22 -9.38 6.52
N LEU A 46 -0.72 -8.67 5.51
CA LEU A 46 -2.11 -8.77 5.07
C LEU A 46 -2.32 -9.86 4.01
N TYR A 47 -1.39 -9.99 3.06
CA TYR A 47 -1.64 -10.69 1.79
C TYR A 47 -0.57 -11.73 1.41
N GLY A 48 0.53 -11.82 2.16
CA GLY A 48 1.68 -12.67 1.84
C GLY A 48 2.38 -12.25 0.55
N PHE A 49 3.01 -13.19 -0.15
CA PHE A 49 3.82 -12.91 -1.34
C PHE A 49 3.00 -12.38 -2.54
N VAL A 50 1.72 -12.74 -2.65
CA VAL A 50 0.85 -12.42 -3.80
C VAL A 50 0.74 -10.91 -4.03
N VAL A 51 0.78 -10.10 -2.97
CA VAL A 51 0.76 -8.65 -3.13
C VAL A 51 2.02 -8.14 -3.84
N PHE A 52 3.18 -8.72 -3.55
CA PHE A 52 4.42 -8.34 -4.23
C PHE A 52 4.43 -8.81 -5.68
N ASP A 53 3.79 -9.93 -6.01
CA ASP A 53 3.69 -10.39 -7.38
C ASP A 53 2.99 -9.36 -8.29
N ILE A 54 1.99 -8.68 -7.72
CA ILE A 54 1.28 -7.56 -8.36
C ILE A 54 2.10 -6.27 -8.29
N LEU A 55 2.56 -5.86 -7.12
CA LEU A 55 3.23 -4.55 -6.93
C LEU A 55 4.56 -4.46 -7.68
N LEU A 56 5.35 -5.53 -7.70
CA LEU A 56 6.61 -5.62 -8.46
C LEU A 56 6.37 -5.99 -9.92
N LYS A 57 5.12 -6.31 -10.30
CA LYS A 57 4.70 -6.73 -11.64
C LYS A 57 5.39 -8.00 -12.13
N THR A 58 5.85 -8.87 -11.24
CA THR A 58 6.45 -10.16 -11.62
C THR A 58 5.42 -11.10 -12.26
N VAL A 59 4.13 -10.87 -12.00
CA VAL A 59 3.00 -11.52 -12.68
C VAL A 59 3.03 -11.39 -14.21
N LEU A 60 3.79 -10.41 -14.75
CA LEU A 60 4.01 -10.27 -16.19
C LEU A 60 4.83 -11.42 -16.79
N GLY A 61 5.57 -12.19 -15.98
CA GLY A 61 6.40 -13.30 -16.44
C GLY A 61 7.56 -12.86 -17.35
N ARG A 62 7.96 -11.59 -17.28
CA ARG A 62 9.04 -11.03 -18.11
C ARG A 62 10.40 -11.40 -17.50
N GLU A 63 11.33 -11.85 -18.32
CA GLU A 63 12.67 -12.28 -17.85
C GLU A 63 13.68 -11.13 -17.77
N ARG A 64 13.37 -9.98 -18.37
CA ARG A 64 14.27 -8.84 -18.46
C ARG A 64 13.67 -7.62 -17.78
N LEU A 65 14.43 -7.06 -16.85
CA LEU A 65 14.18 -5.76 -16.26
C LEU A 65 15.32 -4.79 -16.60
N GLY A 66 15.05 -3.50 -16.51
CA GLY A 66 16.07 -2.46 -16.58
C GLY A 66 15.98 -1.54 -15.38
N LEU A 67 17.10 -1.31 -14.69
CA LEU A 67 17.22 -0.22 -13.72
C LEU A 67 17.16 1.11 -14.47
N ILE A 68 16.23 1.98 -14.07
CA ILE A 68 16.00 3.28 -14.69
C ILE A 68 16.80 4.35 -13.98
N ARG A 69 16.65 4.43 -12.66
CA ARG A 69 17.36 5.42 -11.83
C ARG A 69 17.37 5.02 -10.35
N ALA A 70 18.29 5.64 -9.62
CA ALA A 70 18.34 5.63 -8.17
C ALA A 70 18.30 7.08 -7.66
N ILE A 71 17.54 7.32 -6.59
CA ILE A 71 17.34 8.65 -6.00
C ILE A 71 17.71 8.59 -4.52
N GLU A 72 18.65 9.44 -4.07
CA GLU A 72 18.98 9.58 -2.66
C GLU A 72 17.90 10.40 -1.93
N GLY A 73 17.43 9.91 -0.79
CA GLY A 73 16.52 10.62 0.12
C GLY A 73 17.12 10.77 1.52
N ASP A 74 16.55 11.69 2.31
CA ASP A 74 16.84 11.86 3.75
C ASP A 74 18.34 11.94 4.11
N GLY A 75 19.14 12.60 3.26
CA GLY A 75 20.59 12.73 3.48
C GLY A 75 21.36 11.40 3.40
N GLY A 76 20.82 10.44 2.64
CA GLY A 76 21.42 9.11 2.43
C GLY A 76 20.93 8.06 3.42
N GLN A 77 19.85 8.34 4.17
CA GLN A 77 19.17 7.35 5.01
C GLN A 77 18.05 6.61 4.26
N SER A 78 17.61 7.14 3.12
CA SER A 78 16.65 6.49 2.24
C SER A 78 17.12 6.52 0.79
N ALA A 79 16.61 5.60 -0.02
CA ALA A 79 16.86 5.52 -1.45
C ALA A 79 15.59 5.08 -2.18
N PHE A 80 15.33 5.63 -3.35
CA PHE A 80 14.35 5.08 -4.29
C PHE A 80 15.08 4.41 -5.43
N ILE A 81 14.71 3.17 -5.71
CA ILE A 81 15.14 2.42 -6.88
C ILE A 81 13.95 2.36 -7.84
N GLU A 82 14.13 2.86 -9.05
CA GLU A 82 13.16 2.67 -10.13
C GLU A 82 13.68 1.70 -11.16
N PHE A 83 12.85 0.74 -11.51
CA PHE A 83 13.09 -0.19 -12.61
C PHE A 83 11.83 -0.35 -13.44
N ALA A 84 11.97 -0.87 -14.64
CA ALA A 84 10.84 -1.30 -15.46
C ALA A 84 11.06 -2.70 -15.99
N TRP A 85 9.96 -3.36 -16.32
CA TRP A 85 9.94 -4.54 -17.16
C TRP A 85 9.58 -4.10 -18.58
N PRO A 86 10.52 -3.91 -19.52
CA PRO A 86 10.18 -3.47 -20.87
C PRO A 86 9.36 -4.53 -21.61
N ASP A 87 8.49 -4.08 -22.52
CA ASP A 87 7.75 -4.98 -23.39
C ASP A 87 8.71 -5.75 -24.32
N PRO A 88 8.70 -7.10 -24.31
CA PRO A 88 9.56 -7.89 -25.17
C PRO A 88 9.28 -7.70 -26.67
N GLU A 89 8.08 -7.24 -27.05
CA GLU A 89 7.71 -6.98 -28.46
C GLU A 89 8.29 -5.66 -28.98
N VAL A 90 8.76 -4.78 -28.09
CA VAL A 90 9.30 -3.47 -28.44
C VAL A 90 10.82 -3.54 -28.64
N SER A 91 11.25 -3.35 -29.89
CA SER A 91 12.61 -3.66 -30.34
C SER A 91 13.72 -2.76 -29.77
N ASP A 92 13.40 -1.57 -29.28
CA ASP A 92 14.38 -0.60 -28.77
C ASP A 92 14.58 -0.66 -27.24
N ARG A 93 13.95 -1.63 -26.56
CA ARG A 93 13.94 -1.75 -25.09
C ARG A 93 13.41 -0.48 -24.40
N SER A 94 12.62 0.32 -25.10
CA SER A 94 11.90 1.42 -24.47
C SER A 94 10.88 0.89 -23.47
N TYR A 95 10.53 1.73 -22.52
CA TYR A 95 9.48 1.46 -21.56
C TYR A 95 8.57 2.68 -21.46
N THR A 96 7.38 2.44 -20.95
CA THR A 96 6.34 3.42 -20.69
C THR A 96 6.12 3.56 -19.19
N ALA A 97 5.43 4.62 -18.79
CA ALA A 97 5.13 4.87 -17.38
C ALA A 97 4.37 3.70 -16.70
N VAL A 98 3.62 2.89 -17.47
CA VAL A 98 2.86 1.75 -16.93
C VAL A 98 3.75 0.55 -16.58
N GLU A 99 5.01 0.53 -17.00
CA GLU A 99 5.95 -0.57 -16.74
C GLU A 99 6.86 -0.29 -15.54
N VAL A 100 6.93 0.96 -15.10
CA VAL A 100 7.81 1.40 -14.02
C VAL A 100 7.31 0.92 -12.66
N VAL A 101 8.23 0.55 -11.79
CA VAL A 101 8.05 0.25 -10.37
C VAL A 101 9.09 1.05 -9.59
N ALA A 102 8.66 1.68 -8.50
CA ALA A 102 9.53 2.34 -7.54
C ALA A 102 9.55 1.54 -6.23
N VAL A 103 10.75 1.32 -5.70
CA VAL A 103 10.97 0.69 -4.39
C VAL A 103 11.69 1.69 -3.51
N ARG A 104 11.10 2.04 -2.37
CA ARG A 104 11.77 2.85 -1.35
C ARG A 104 12.46 1.92 -0.36
N LEU A 105 13.74 2.16 -0.15
CA LEU A 105 14.54 1.51 0.86
C LEU A 105 14.95 2.53 1.92
N GLU A 106 15.06 2.06 3.15
CA GLU A 106 15.54 2.84 4.28
C GLU A 106 16.62 2.07 5.02
N ARG A 107 17.57 2.81 5.58
CA ARG A 107 18.64 2.23 6.37
C ARG A 107 18.15 1.93 7.79
N TYR A 108 18.24 0.68 8.20
CA TYR A 108 17.86 0.21 9.52
C TYR A 108 18.90 -0.77 10.07
N ASP A 109 19.40 -0.50 11.27
CA ASP A 109 20.46 -1.27 11.93
C ASP A 109 21.66 -1.59 11.01
N GLY A 110 22.09 -0.58 10.25
CA GLY A 110 23.22 -0.68 9.33
C GLY A 110 22.92 -1.29 7.95
N SER A 111 21.75 -1.89 7.75
CA SER A 111 21.34 -2.57 6.51
C SER A 111 20.25 -1.80 5.75
N TRP A 112 20.10 -2.06 4.45
CA TRP A 112 19.00 -1.53 3.66
C TRP A 112 17.80 -2.47 3.72
N LEU A 113 16.62 -1.94 4.04
CA LEU A 113 15.37 -2.69 4.07
C LEU A 113 14.30 -1.97 3.23
N VAL A 114 13.40 -2.75 2.64
CA VAL A 114 12.31 -2.26 1.80
C VAL A 114 11.21 -1.69 2.67
N ALA A 115 10.98 -0.38 2.56
CA ALA A 115 9.93 0.32 3.28
C ALA A 115 8.63 0.39 2.45
N GLU A 116 8.75 0.60 1.14
CA GLU A 116 7.62 0.80 0.23
C GLU A 116 7.89 0.16 -1.14
N VAL A 117 6.85 -0.42 -1.74
CA VAL A 117 6.82 -0.79 -3.15
C VAL A 117 5.63 -0.09 -3.79
N ASN A 118 5.87 0.65 -4.87
CA ASN A 118 4.85 1.37 -5.61
C ASN A 118 4.93 0.99 -7.10
N PRO A 119 3.83 0.55 -7.74
CA PRO A 119 3.82 0.09 -9.14
C PRO A 119 3.80 1.26 -10.15
N ALA A 120 4.44 2.38 -9.81
CA ALA A 120 4.56 3.59 -10.59
C ALA A 120 5.90 4.29 -10.27
N SER A 121 6.21 5.37 -10.98
CA SER A 121 7.38 6.20 -10.68
C SER A 121 7.26 6.87 -9.31
N ALA A 122 8.40 7.04 -8.63
CA ALA A 122 8.54 7.73 -7.36
C ALA A 122 8.18 9.23 -7.43
N ASP A 123 8.25 9.87 -8.61
CA ASP A 123 7.76 11.24 -8.81
C ASP A 123 6.22 11.31 -8.81
N LEU A 124 5.57 10.22 -9.22
CA LEU A 124 4.13 10.14 -9.36
C LEU A 124 3.61 8.80 -8.82
N PRO A 125 3.78 8.54 -7.50
CA PRO A 125 3.38 7.27 -6.91
C PRO A 125 1.90 7.00 -7.10
N LEU A 126 1.53 5.75 -7.34
CA LEU A 126 0.15 5.33 -7.38
C LEU A 126 -0.45 5.45 -5.97
N ASN A 127 -1.67 5.99 -5.90
CA ASN A 127 -2.53 6.01 -4.73
C ASN A 127 -3.98 5.76 -5.15
N THR A 128 -4.91 5.68 -4.20
CA THR A 128 -6.33 5.35 -4.48
C THR A 128 -6.97 6.33 -5.47
N MET A 129 -6.76 7.64 -5.28
CA MET A 129 -7.32 8.67 -6.16
C MET A 129 -6.78 8.58 -7.58
N ARG A 130 -5.45 8.42 -7.74
CA ARG A 130 -4.80 8.26 -9.05
C ARG A 130 -5.24 6.97 -9.73
N ALA A 131 -5.30 5.87 -9.00
CA ALA A 131 -5.74 4.59 -9.54
C ALA A 131 -7.18 4.65 -10.06
N THR A 132 -8.09 5.25 -9.28
CA THR A 132 -9.48 5.48 -9.69
C THR A 132 -9.55 6.37 -10.94
N SER A 133 -8.72 7.40 -11.01
CA SER A 133 -8.66 8.31 -12.18
C SER A 133 -8.16 7.59 -13.45
N VAL A 134 -7.13 6.75 -13.33
CA VAL A 134 -6.62 5.93 -14.45
C VAL A 134 -7.73 5.00 -14.96
N LEU A 135 -8.47 4.35 -14.07
CA LEU A 135 -9.55 3.44 -14.46
C LEU A 135 -10.70 4.18 -15.14
N ALA A 136 -11.11 5.32 -14.61
CA ALA A 136 -12.14 6.16 -15.23
C ALA A 136 -11.73 6.60 -16.65
N GLY A 137 -10.48 7.02 -16.83
CA GLY A 137 -9.93 7.35 -18.15
C GLY A 137 -9.90 6.15 -19.10
N THR A 138 -9.53 4.97 -18.59
CA THR A 138 -9.43 3.73 -19.39
C THR A 138 -10.80 3.22 -19.82
N GLN A 139 -11.83 3.30 -18.96
CA GLN A 139 -13.20 2.92 -19.30
C GLN A 139 -13.79 3.74 -20.45
N ILE A 140 -13.43 5.03 -20.54
CA ILE A 140 -13.83 5.90 -21.66
C ILE A 140 -13.19 5.42 -22.97
N MET A 141 -12.03 4.75 -22.91
CA MET A 141 -11.29 4.27 -24.08
C MET A 141 -11.62 2.82 -24.46
N SER A 142 -12.08 1.99 -23.52
CA SER A 142 -12.55 0.62 -23.79
C SER A 142 -14.00 0.65 -24.28
N GLY A 143 -14.23 0.39 -25.58
CA GLY A 143 -15.56 0.49 -26.21
C GLY A 143 -16.70 -0.33 -25.57
N ASP A 144 -16.37 -1.33 -24.73
CA ASP A 144 -17.33 -2.20 -24.06
C ASP A 144 -17.32 -2.10 -22.52
N GLY A 145 -16.62 -1.12 -21.93
CA GLY A 145 -16.52 -0.96 -20.46
C GLY A 145 -15.77 -2.09 -19.73
N LYS A 146 -15.08 -2.96 -20.47
CA LYS A 146 -14.21 -4.00 -19.91
C LYS A 146 -12.83 -3.42 -19.62
N LEU A 147 -12.30 -3.71 -18.43
CA LEU A 147 -10.90 -3.41 -18.12
C LEU A 147 -9.98 -4.08 -19.17
N PRO A 148 -8.87 -3.44 -19.57
CA PRO A 148 -7.88 -4.05 -20.44
C PRO A 148 -7.46 -5.41 -19.86
N SER A 149 -7.31 -6.41 -20.72
CA SER A 149 -6.89 -7.76 -20.31
C SER A 149 -5.41 -7.85 -19.91
N GLU A 150 -4.69 -6.74 -19.98
CA GLU A 150 -3.25 -6.71 -19.78
C GLU A 150 -2.89 -6.66 -18.29
N PRO A 151 -1.93 -7.46 -17.80
CA PRO A 151 -1.65 -7.59 -16.38
C PRO A 151 -1.19 -6.30 -15.69
N TRP A 152 -0.78 -5.26 -16.44
CA TRP A 152 -0.45 -3.94 -15.89
C TRP A 152 -1.63 -3.26 -15.20
N ILE A 153 -2.87 -3.68 -15.47
CA ILE A 153 -4.05 -3.12 -14.80
C ILE A 153 -4.19 -3.63 -13.36
N LEU A 154 -3.57 -4.76 -13.00
CA LEU A 154 -3.77 -5.40 -11.70
C LEU A 154 -3.36 -4.49 -10.52
N PRO A 155 -2.21 -3.79 -10.54
CA PRO A 155 -1.86 -2.88 -9.46
C PRO A 155 -2.80 -1.66 -9.40
N VAL A 156 -3.27 -1.18 -10.56
CA VAL A 156 -4.26 -0.09 -10.62
C VAL A 156 -5.60 -0.54 -10.00
N ALA A 157 -6.09 -1.73 -10.37
CA ALA A 157 -7.31 -2.30 -9.82
C ALA A 157 -7.18 -2.56 -8.30
N LEU A 158 -6.01 -2.99 -7.84
CA LEU A 158 -5.70 -3.22 -6.41
C LEU A 158 -5.76 -1.91 -5.61
N TYR A 159 -5.10 -0.86 -6.09
CA TYR A 159 -5.11 0.46 -5.43
C TYR A 159 -6.50 1.12 -5.46
N ALA A 160 -7.29 0.87 -6.51
CA ALA A 160 -8.65 1.41 -6.60
C ALA A 160 -9.70 0.60 -5.81
N GLY A 161 -9.32 -0.54 -5.23
CA GLY A 161 -10.24 -1.43 -4.52
C GLY A 161 -11.16 -2.27 -5.41
N LEU A 162 -10.85 -2.38 -6.72
CA LEU A 162 -11.56 -3.25 -7.66
C LEU A 162 -10.99 -4.68 -7.68
N LEU A 163 -9.72 -4.84 -7.35
CA LEU A 163 -9.09 -6.14 -7.11
C LEU A 163 -8.90 -6.31 -5.61
N GLN A 164 -9.64 -7.25 -5.02
CA GLN A 164 -9.54 -7.60 -3.61
C GLN A 164 -8.75 -8.91 -3.48
N LEU A 165 -7.54 -8.82 -2.94
CA LEU A 165 -6.73 -10.00 -2.63
C LEU A 165 -7.26 -10.69 -1.38
N PRO A 166 -7.22 -12.03 -1.30
CA PRO A 166 -7.59 -12.72 -0.07
C PRO A 166 -6.63 -12.30 1.05
N LEU A 167 -7.19 -11.98 2.21
CA LEU A 167 -6.41 -11.79 3.44
C LEU A 167 -5.79 -13.13 3.86
N LEU A 168 -4.59 -13.10 4.45
CA LEU A 168 -4.02 -14.28 5.10
C LEU A 168 -4.92 -14.75 6.25
N PRO A 169 -4.99 -16.06 6.55
CA PRO A 169 -5.84 -16.59 7.62
C PRO A 169 -5.59 -15.96 9.01
N ASP A 170 -4.36 -15.50 9.25
CA ASP A 170 -3.87 -14.88 10.48
C ASP A 170 -3.58 -13.38 10.32
N ALA A 171 -4.10 -12.75 9.26
CA ALA A 171 -3.92 -11.31 9.03
C ALA A 171 -4.56 -10.45 10.14
N ALA A 172 -5.65 -10.90 10.76
CA ALA A 172 -6.29 -10.15 11.84
C ALA A 172 -5.60 -10.40 13.18
N GLY A 173 -5.19 -9.34 13.87
CA GLY A 173 -4.57 -9.41 15.20
C GLY A 173 -5.58 -9.49 16.36
N ASP A 174 -6.83 -9.12 16.13
CA ASP A 174 -7.90 -9.12 17.12
C ASP A 174 -9.31 -9.16 16.49
N ALA A 175 -10.33 -9.27 17.33
CA ALA A 175 -11.74 -9.34 16.90
C ALA A 175 -12.25 -8.08 16.16
N VAL A 176 -11.57 -6.94 16.31
CA VAL A 176 -11.89 -5.73 15.55
C VAL A 176 -11.34 -5.84 14.14
N GLU A 177 -10.07 -6.22 13.98
CA GLU A 177 -9.45 -6.48 12.66
C GLU A 177 -10.18 -7.58 11.88
N GLU A 178 -10.65 -8.63 12.57
CA GLU A 178 -11.44 -9.73 11.95
C GLU A 178 -12.73 -9.24 11.27
N MET A 179 -13.35 -8.18 11.79
CA MET A 179 -14.55 -7.58 11.19
C MET A 179 -14.19 -6.46 10.22
N PHE A 180 -13.21 -5.65 10.60
CA PHE A 180 -12.84 -4.42 9.92
C PHE A 180 -12.19 -4.69 8.56
N LEU A 181 -11.20 -5.59 8.48
CA LEU A 181 -10.46 -5.82 7.22
C LEU A 181 -11.38 -6.37 6.12
N PRO A 182 -12.19 -7.43 6.34
CA PRO A 182 -13.15 -7.87 5.33
C PRO A 182 -14.24 -6.82 5.04
N GLY A 183 -14.64 -6.02 6.03
CA GLY A 183 -15.58 -4.92 5.86
C GLY A 183 -15.06 -3.86 4.88
N LEU A 184 -13.79 -3.46 5.01
CA LEU A 184 -13.12 -2.57 4.06
C LEU A 184 -13.10 -3.15 2.64
N GLN A 185 -12.77 -4.44 2.47
CA GLN A 185 -12.78 -5.08 1.16
C GLN A 185 -14.19 -5.13 0.55
N ALA A 186 -15.20 -5.47 1.34
CA ALA A 186 -16.61 -5.50 0.91
C ALA A 186 -17.12 -4.11 0.49
N ARG A 187 -16.52 -3.05 1.04
CA ARG A 187 -16.80 -1.64 0.70
C ARG A 187 -15.82 -1.07 -0.31
N GLN A 188 -15.07 -1.94 -1.00
CA GLN A 188 -14.16 -1.60 -2.09
C GLN A 188 -13.13 -0.54 -1.68
N PHE A 189 -12.65 -0.57 -0.44
CA PHE A 189 -11.47 0.21 -0.08
C PHE A 189 -10.25 -0.36 -0.82
N GLY A 190 -9.34 0.55 -1.20
CA GLY A 190 -8.12 0.22 -1.93
C GLY A 190 -7.01 -0.28 -1.02
N PHE A 191 -5.97 -0.83 -1.64
CA PHE A 191 -4.79 -1.37 -0.96
C PHE A 191 -4.21 -0.48 0.14
N LEU A 192 -3.94 0.81 -0.16
CA LEU A 192 -3.38 1.73 0.83
C LEU A 192 -4.35 2.00 1.99
N SER A 193 -5.64 2.11 1.71
CA SER A 193 -6.64 2.34 2.76
C SER A 193 -6.72 1.16 3.74
N LEU A 194 -6.56 -0.09 3.28
CA LEU A 194 -6.51 -1.25 4.17
C LEU A 194 -5.28 -1.20 5.10
N ILE A 195 -4.11 -0.85 4.55
CA ILE A 195 -2.87 -0.69 5.33
C ILE A 195 -3.04 0.41 6.39
N TYR A 196 -3.47 1.60 5.98
CA TYR A 196 -3.59 2.75 6.87
C TYR A 196 -4.71 2.59 7.89
N GLY A 197 -5.82 1.95 7.53
CA GLY A 197 -6.89 1.60 8.45
C GLY A 197 -6.41 0.66 9.56
N ARG A 198 -5.66 -0.38 9.20
CA ARG A 198 -5.06 -1.32 10.17
C ARG A 198 -4.06 -0.62 11.07
N ARG A 199 -3.20 0.23 10.52
CA ARG A 199 -2.24 1.02 11.29
C ARG A 199 -2.92 1.94 12.29
N LEU A 200 -3.95 2.68 11.87
CA LEU A 200 -4.75 3.54 12.73
C LEU A 200 -5.31 2.77 13.93
N TRP A 201 -5.88 1.59 13.68
CA TRP A 201 -6.39 0.74 14.75
C TRP A 201 -5.29 0.27 15.71
N ARG A 202 -4.18 -0.24 15.19
CA ARG A 202 -3.05 -0.74 16.01
C ARG A 202 -2.40 0.35 16.84
N ASP A 203 -2.20 1.53 16.28
CA ASP A 203 -1.66 2.69 16.99
C ASP A 203 -2.60 3.10 18.13
N PHE A 204 -3.92 3.08 17.89
CA PHE A 204 -4.90 3.34 18.95
C PHE A 204 -4.83 2.30 20.06
N VAL A 205 -4.80 1.01 19.73
CA VAL A 205 -4.70 -0.08 20.72
C VAL A 205 -3.44 0.06 21.56
N ALA A 206 -2.30 0.39 20.94
CA ALA A 206 -1.04 0.57 21.63
C ALA A 206 -1.07 1.70 22.68
N VAL A 207 -1.78 2.79 22.37
CA VAL A 207 -1.89 3.97 23.24
C VAL A 207 -3.00 3.83 24.29
N ALA A 208 -4.19 3.41 23.88
CA ALA A 208 -5.40 3.49 24.69
C ALA A 208 -5.75 2.18 25.42
N LYS A 209 -5.24 1.03 24.95
CA LYS A 209 -5.56 -0.31 25.48
C LYS A 209 -7.07 -0.51 25.71
N PRO A 210 -7.90 -0.32 24.67
CA PRO A 210 -9.34 -0.42 24.80
C PRO A 210 -9.77 -1.84 25.19
N ASP A 211 -10.94 -1.97 25.81
CA ASP A 211 -11.62 -3.25 25.92
C ASP A 211 -12.16 -3.64 24.53
N ILE A 212 -11.40 -4.51 23.84
CA ILE A 212 -11.68 -4.95 22.47
C ILE A 212 -12.83 -5.96 22.39
N ASP A 213 -13.11 -6.65 23.51
CA ASP A 213 -14.16 -7.68 23.57
C ASP A 213 -15.56 -7.03 23.73
N ASP A 214 -15.64 -5.81 24.28
CA ASP A 214 -16.89 -5.04 24.29
C ASP A 214 -17.18 -4.41 22.92
N ARG A 215 -18.01 -5.13 22.15
CA ARG A 215 -18.63 -4.68 20.88
C ARG A 215 -17.58 -4.32 19.81
N PRO A 216 -16.80 -5.29 19.34
CA PRO A 216 -15.77 -5.07 18.32
C PRO A 216 -16.31 -4.40 17.05
N TRP A 217 -17.55 -4.70 16.67
CA TRP A 217 -18.22 -4.10 15.51
C TRP A 217 -18.34 -2.57 15.58
N ALA A 218 -18.47 -1.99 16.78
CA ALA A 218 -18.55 -0.55 16.94
C ALA A 218 -17.17 0.12 16.85
N TRP A 219 -16.10 -0.59 17.23
CA TRP A 219 -14.72 -0.17 17.00
C TRP A 219 -14.38 -0.23 15.52
N ALA A 220 -14.70 -1.33 14.83
CA ALA A 220 -14.51 -1.48 13.40
C ALA A 220 -15.19 -0.34 12.61
N ALA A 221 -16.45 -0.04 12.93
CA ALA A 221 -17.18 1.08 12.34
C ALA A 221 -16.51 2.45 12.62
N ALA A 222 -15.98 2.66 13.83
CA ALA A 222 -15.34 3.92 14.19
C ALA A 222 -14.02 4.13 13.46
N VAL A 223 -13.22 3.06 13.30
CA VAL A 223 -11.98 3.09 12.51
C VAL A 223 -12.29 3.39 11.04
N GLU A 224 -13.31 2.75 10.45
CA GLU A 224 -13.69 3.02 9.06
C GLU A 224 -14.17 4.46 8.85
N VAL A 225 -14.95 5.03 9.79
CA VAL A 225 -15.34 6.44 9.72
C VAL A 225 -14.12 7.34 9.66
N LEU A 226 -13.13 7.14 10.54
CA LEU A 226 -11.93 7.95 10.56
C LEU A 226 -11.11 7.76 9.28
N LEU A 227 -10.96 6.52 8.81
CA LEU A 227 -10.29 6.24 7.55
C LEU A 227 -10.97 6.93 6.36
N GLY A 228 -12.31 6.91 6.30
CA GLY A 228 -13.07 7.58 5.26
C GLY A 228 -12.82 9.09 5.21
N GLU A 229 -12.70 9.73 6.38
CA GLU A 229 -12.29 11.14 6.45
C GLU A 229 -10.84 11.35 5.94
N GLN A 230 -9.92 10.43 6.23
CA GLN A 230 -8.53 10.52 5.78
C GLN A 230 -8.35 10.25 4.27
N SER A 231 -9.25 9.47 3.67
CA SER A 231 -9.24 9.12 2.24
C SER A 231 -10.20 9.95 1.39
N ASN A 232 -10.78 11.01 1.95
CA ASN A 232 -11.79 11.86 1.30
C ASN A 232 -12.99 11.07 0.73
N ARG A 233 -13.44 10.02 1.43
CA ARG A 233 -14.68 9.29 1.13
C ARG A 233 -15.84 9.94 1.85
N ASP A 234 -16.86 10.33 1.08
CA ASP A 234 -18.05 10.99 1.62
C ASP A 234 -19.11 9.97 2.07
N GLU A 235 -18.80 9.23 3.13
CA GLU A 235 -19.72 8.28 3.75
C GLU A 235 -20.14 8.74 5.15
N THR A 236 -21.45 8.78 5.39
CA THR A 236 -21.97 9.15 6.71
C THR A 236 -21.68 8.08 7.76
N GLN A 237 -21.43 8.49 9.00
CA GLN A 237 -21.27 7.56 10.14
C GLN A 237 -22.46 6.58 10.29
N ALA A 238 -23.67 7.01 9.92
CA ALA A 238 -24.86 6.15 9.94
C ALA A 238 -24.83 5.07 8.83
N ALA A 239 -24.23 5.35 7.67
CA ALA A 239 -24.04 4.36 6.63
C ALA A 239 -23.01 3.30 7.05
N VAL A 240 -21.86 3.75 7.58
CA VAL A 240 -20.82 2.88 8.12
C VAL A 240 -21.36 2.03 9.28
N GLY A 241 -22.02 2.66 10.24
CA GLY A 241 -22.63 1.94 11.38
C GLY A 241 -23.62 0.85 10.94
N ARG A 242 -24.44 1.11 9.91
CA ARG A 242 -25.34 0.08 9.35
C ARG A 242 -24.60 -1.13 8.79
N HIS A 243 -23.46 -0.92 8.13
CA HIS A 243 -22.65 -2.02 7.59
C HIS A 243 -22.19 -2.98 8.70
N TYR A 244 -21.65 -2.43 9.79
CA TYR A 244 -21.19 -3.21 10.95
C TYR A 244 -22.30 -3.56 11.97
N ARG A 245 -23.57 -3.22 11.69
CA ARG A 245 -24.68 -3.37 12.65
C ARG A 245 -24.43 -2.64 13.99
N ALA A 246 -23.70 -1.54 13.95
CA ALA A 246 -23.42 -0.65 15.07
C ALA A 246 -24.41 0.53 15.08
N SER A 247 -24.93 0.88 16.27
CA SER A 247 -25.73 2.08 16.41
C SER A 247 -24.87 3.35 16.41
N LEU A 248 -25.43 4.47 15.94
CA LEU A 248 -24.70 5.72 15.74
C LEU A 248 -24.01 6.25 17.01
N GLY A 249 -24.68 6.18 18.16
CA GLY A 249 -24.14 6.68 19.43
C GLY A 249 -22.82 6.02 19.83
N PRO A 250 -22.76 4.68 19.94
CA PRO A 250 -21.51 3.94 20.18
C PRO A 250 -20.40 4.19 19.15
N VAL A 251 -20.74 4.36 17.87
CA VAL A 251 -19.75 4.70 16.83
C VAL A 251 -19.16 6.09 17.06
N ALA A 252 -20.02 7.10 17.24
CA ALA A 252 -19.58 8.48 17.45
C ALA A 252 -18.71 8.64 18.73
N LEU A 253 -19.04 7.89 19.80
CA LEU A 253 -18.24 7.88 21.02
C LEU A 253 -16.83 7.31 20.76
N ARG A 254 -16.75 6.18 20.06
CA ARG A 254 -15.47 5.52 19.73
C ARG A 254 -14.62 6.34 18.76
N VAL A 255 -15.24 6.99 17.76
CA VAL A 255 -14.57 7.95 16.87
C VAL A 255 -13.90 9.06 17.69
N LYS A 256 -14.62 9.63 18.67
CA LYS A 256 -14.08 10.65 19.57
C LYS A 256 -12.91 10.10 20.40
N GLN A 257 -13.03 8.88 20.94
CA GLN A 257 -11.98 8.25 21.72
C GLN A 257 -10.69 8.04 20.90
N ILE A 258 -10.81 7.47 19.71
CA ILE A 258 -9.65 7.24 18.82
C ILE A 258 -8.99 8.57 18.45
N ARG A 259 -9.79 9.55 18.01
CA ARG A 259 -9.28 10.88 17.62
C ARG A 259 -8.54 11.56 18.77
N GLN A 260 -9.09 11.51 19.98
CA GLN A 260 -8.47 12.11 21.15
C GLN A 260 -7.19 11.40 21.58
N ALA A 261 -7.17 10.06 21.54
CA ALA A 261 -5.99 9.28 21.93
C ALA A 261 -4.82 9.45 20.96
N LEU A 262 -5.10 9.54 19.66
CA LEU A 262 -4.09 9.63 18.60
C LEU A 262 -3.82 11.05 18.10
N ASP A 263 -4.57 12.04 18.58
CA ASP A 263 -4.55 13.44 18.12
C ASP A 263 -4.68 13.55 16.59
N ILE A 264 -5.65 12.82 16.02
CA ILE A 264 -5.80 12.72 14.56
C ILE A 264 -6.22 14.07 13.97
N GLN A 265 -5.38 14.58 13.09
CA GLN A 265 -5.66 15.79 12.30
C GLN A 265 -6.41 15.45 11.00
N PRO A 266 -7.06 16.43 10.35
CA PRO A 266 -7.51 16.26 8.97
C PRO A 266 -6.33 15.95 8.04
N PHE A 267 -6.45 14.91 7.20
CA PHE A 267 -5.39 14.45 6.30
C PHE A 267 -4.06 14.15 7.01
N ASP A 268 -4.17 13.48 8.16
CA ASP A 268 -3.03 13.02 8.95
C ASP A 268 -2.14 12.11 8.12
N GLU A 269 -0.89 12.53 7.92
CA GLU A 269 0.08 11.84 7.07
C GLU A 269 0.34 10.38 7.47
N ARG A 270 0.02 10.01 8.73
CA ARG A 270 0.15 8.64 9.22
C ARG A 270 -0.90 7.69 8.64
N TYR A 271 -2.07 8.21 8.27
CA TYR A 271 -3.27 7.43 7.97
C TYR A 271 -3.98 7.82 6.66
N THR A 272 -3.43 8.76 5.90
CA THR A 272 -3.97 9.18 4.60
C THR A 272 -3.17 8.59 3.43
N ASP A 273 -3.88 8.21 2.37
CA ASP A 273 -3.32 7.80 1.09
C ASP A 273 -3.25 8.95 0.07
N LEU A 274 -3.61 10.16 0.48
CA LEU A 274 -3.57 11.35 -0.38
C LEU A 274 -2.18 11.97 -0.48
N LYS A 275 -1.24 11.55 0.37
CA LYS A 275 0.13 12.06 0.33
C LYS A 275 0.82 11.68 -0.97
N THR A 276 1.55 12.64 -1.52
CA THR A 276 2.56 12.43 -2.54
C THR A 276 3.92 12.59 -1.87
N THR A 277 4.77 11.58 -1.95
CA THR A 277 6.17 11.72 -1.53
C THR A 277 6.82 12.80 -2.38
N GLU A 278 7.20 13.93 -1.77
CA GLU A 278 7.95 14.98 -2.48
C GLU A 278 9.41 14.57 -2.55
N ILE A 279 9.90 14.30 -3.76
CA ILE A 279 11.32 14.09 -4.02
C ILE A 279 11.93 15.46 -4.30
N VAL A 280 12.71 15.97 -3.34
CA VAL A 280 13.44 17.24 -3.50
C VAL A 280 14.77 16.95 -4.17
N TYR A 281 14.88 17.31 -5.46
CA TYR A 281 16.14 17.29 -6.19
C TYR A 281 17.05 18.41 -5.65
N LYS A 282 18.27 18.06 -5.24
CA LYS A 282 19.32 19.07 -4.99
C LYS A 282 19.93 19.46 -6.34
N GLU A 283 19.87 20.75 -6.66
CA GLU A 283 20.59 21.36 -7.79
C GLU A 283 22.10 21.24 -7.66
#